data_AF-A0A2W5XT87-F1
#
_entry.id   AF-A0A2W5XT87-F1
#
_cell.length_a   1.000
_cell.length_b   1.000
_cell.length_c   1.000
_cell.angle_alpha   90.00
_cell.angle_beta   90.00
_cell.angle_gamma   90.00
#
_symmetry.space_group_name_H-M   'P 1'
#
loop_
_entity.id
_entity.type
_entity.pdbx_description
1 polymer ?
#
loop_
_entity_poly.entity_id
_entity_poly.type
_entity_poly.pdbx_seq_one_letter_code
_entity_poly.pdbx_strand_id
1 'polypeptide(L)'
;MKLWTDIEKDVLAGSTCLAESNEFAVYAVGNDTYALVLRHHGMPWQGVTLSGDGVFRVTELMAAASRSLYREVASRLSPDHKS
;
A
#
# COMPACT_ATOMS: atom_id res chain seq x y z
N MET A 1 7.78 -3.68 15.33
CA MET A 1 7.58 -2.84 14.12
C MET A 1 8.89 -2.12 13.85
N LYS A 2 9.55 -2.41 12.73
CA LYS A 2 10.80 -1.75 12.32
C LYS A 2 10.48 -0.89 11.10
N LEU A 3 10.64 0.42 11.22
CA LEU A 3 10.56 1.32 10.08
C LEU A 3 11.85 1.14 9.27
N TRP A 4 11.73 0.69 8.03
CA TRP A 4 12.85 0.67 7.09
C TRP A 4 12.73 1.92 6.24
N THR A 5 13.55 2.93 6.52
CA THR A 5 13.55 4.15 5.71
C THR A 5 14.13 3.91 4.31
N ASP A 6 14.91 2.83 4.14
CA ASP A 6 15.36 2.30 2.86
C ASP A 6 15.13 0.78 2.86
N ILE A 7 14.16 0.28 2.10
CA ILE A 7 14.12 -1.15 1.77
C ILE A 7 15.07 -1.33 0.59
N GLU A 8 16.28 -1.82 0.88
CA GLU A 8 17.19 -2.23 -0.18
C GLU A 8 16.53 -3.31 -1.02
N LYS A 9 16.55 -3.11 -2.34
CA LYS A 9 15.94 -4.00 -3.34
C LYS A 9 16.39 -5.46 -3.17
N ASP A 10 17.60 -5.66 -2.65
CA ASP A 10 18.20 -6.96 -2.38
C ASP A 10 17.46 -7.75 -1.28
N VAL A 11 16.80 -7.08 -0.34
CA VAL A 11 15.94 -7.73 0.67
C VAL A 11 14.69 -8.34 0.03
N LEU A 12 14.25 -7.78 -1.10
CA LEU A 12 13.11 -8.28 -1.86
C LEU A 12 13.52 -9.31 -2.92
N ALA A 13 14.81 -9.48 -3.21
CA ALA A 13 15.31 -10.32 -4.31
C ALA A 13 14.96 -11.82 -4.17
N GLY A 14 14.62 -12.27 -2.95
CA GLY A 14 14.11 -13.63 -2.68
C GLY A 14 12.65 -13.68 -2.21
N SER A 15 11.94 -12.55 -2.23
CA SER A 15 10.59 -12.43 -1.69
C SER A 15 9.52 -12.73 -2.73
N THR A 16 8.38 -13.27 -2.30
CA THR A 16 7.24 -13.52 -3.19
C THR A 16 6.41 -12.26 -3.33
N CYS A 17 6.30 -11.71 -4.54
CA CYS A 17 5.36 -10.63 -4.82
C CYS A 17 3.92 -11.16 -4.78
N LEU A 18 3.09 -10.59 -3.91
CA LEU A 18 1.69 -10.98 -3.74
C LEU A 18 0.76 -10.11 -4.57
N ALA A 19 1.06 -8.81 -4.65
CA ALA A 19 0.28 -7.83 -5.40
C ALA A 19 1.16 -6.64 -5.78
N GLU A 20 0.91 -6.04 -6.94
CA GLU A 20 1.66 -4.88 -7.45
C GLU A 20 0.74 -3.94 -8.25
N SER A 21 0.96 -2.63 -8.07
CA SER A 21 0.46 -1.53 -8.91
C SER A 21 1.64 -0.65 -9.34
N ASN A 22 1.35 0.44 -10.06
CA ASN A 22 2.38 1.41 -10.46
C ASN A 22 2.95 2.21 -9.28
N GLU A 23 2.24 2.23 -8.15
CA GLU A 23 2.47 3.06 -6.97
C GLU A 23 2.89 2.25 -5.74
N PHE A 24 2.46 0.99 -5.65
CA PHE A 24 2.69 0.13 -4.49
C PHE A 24 2.89 -1.33 -4.86
N ALA A 25 3.60 -2.06 -4.00
CA ALA A 25 3.68 -3.51 -4.07
C ALA A 25 3.68 -4.14 -2.68
N VAL A 26 3.14 -5.36 -2.58
CA VAL A 26 3.13 -6.16 -1.36
C VAL A 26 3.95 -7.43 -1.61
N TYR A 27 4.93 -7.67 -0.74
CA TYR A 27 5.77 -8.86 -0.80
C TYR A 27 5.64 -9.68 0.48
N ALA A 28 5.63 -11.01 0.37
CA ALA A 28 5.90 -11.90 1.48
C ALA A 28 7.42 -12.09 1.60
N VAL A 29 7.99 -11.67 2.74
CA VAL A 29 9.45 -11.71 3.00
C VAL A 29 9.85 -12.87 3.93
N GLY A 30 8.89 -13.72 4.30
CA GLY A 30 9.09 -14.90 5.17
C GLY A 30 8.68 -14.67 6.63
N ASN A 31 8.57 -15.76 7.40
CA ASN A 31 8.21 -15.73 8.84
C ASN A 31 6.98 -14.88 9.17
N ASP A 32 5.91 -15.02 8.37
CA ASP A 32 4.68 -14.22 8.49
C ASP A 32 4.93 -12.69 8.51
N THR A 33 5.99 -12.28 7.83
CA THR A 33 6.36 -10.88 7.64
C THR A 33 6.17 -10.50 6.19
N TYR A 34 5.68 -9.29 5.97
CA TYR A 34 5.32 -8.76 4.67
C TYR A 34 5.87 -7.36 4.53
N ALA A 35 6.32 -7.00 3.32
CA ALA A 35 6.75 -5.65 3.00
C ALA A 35 5.68 -4.94 2.17
N LEU A 36 5.18 -3.81 2.67
CA LEU A 36 4.44 -2.84 1.88
C LEU A 36 5.43 -1.83 1.32
N VAL A 37 5.60 -1.81 0.01
CA VAL A 37 6.60 -1.01 -0.69
C VAL A 37 5.90 0.06 -1.53
N LEU A 38 6.24 1.32 -1.29
CA LEU A 38 5.96 2.44 -2.17
C LEU A 38 6.95 2.40 -3.34
N ARG A 39 6.39 2.34 -4.55
CA ARG A 39 7.13 2.36 -5.80
C ARG A 39 6.63 3.53 -6.61
N HIS A 40 7.42 4.58 -6.79
CA HIS A 40 7.08 5.65 -7.72
C HIS A 40 8.20 5.80 -8.76
N HIS A 41 7.83 6.05 -10.01
CA HIS A 41 8.81 6.20 -11.07
C HIS A 41 9.78 7.36 -10.75
N GLY A 42 11.08 7.07 -10.72
CA GLY A 42 12.12 8.04 -10.39
C GLY A 42 12.39 8.23 -8.89
N MET A 43 11.72 7.50 -8.00
CA MET A 43 11.95 7.56 -6.55
C MET A 43 12.58 6.26 -6.03
N PRO A 44 13.45 6.35 -5.00
CA PRO A 44 13.92 5.18 -4.26
C PRO A 44 12.75 4.38 -3.70
N TRP A 45 12.93 3.06 -3.60
CA TRP A 45 11.92 2.19 -3.02
C TRP A 45 11.87 2.42 -1.51
N GLN A 46 10.69 2.77 -1.00
CA GLN A 46 10.45 2.98 0.42
C GLN A 46 9.42 1.98 0.90
N GLY A 47 9.50 1.52 2.14
CA GLY A 47 8.44 0.65 2.63
C GLY A 47 8.55 0.26 4.09
N VAL A 48 7.57 -0.51 4.53
CA VAL A 48 7.47 -0.95 5.91
C VAL A 48 7.23 -2.45 5.97
N THR A 49 7.92 -3.11 6.89
CA THR A 49 7.65 -4.52 7.22
C THR A 49 6.56 -4.61 8.28
N LEU A 50 5.56 -5.42 8.01
CA LEU A 50 4.40 -5.67 8.85
C LEU A 50 4.30 -7.18 9.14
N SER A 51 3.72 -7.55 10.28
CA SER A 51 3.25 -8.92 10.48
C SER A 51 2.02 -9.21 9.59
N GLY A 52 1.59 -10.47 9.49
CA GLY A 52 0.36 -10.84 8.79
C GLY A 52 -0.86 -10.03 9.25
N ASP A 53 -1.10 -9.97 10.55
CA ASP A 53 -2.17 -9.14 11.12
C ASP A 53 -2.03 -7.65 10.78
N GLY A 54 -0.78 -7.16 10.73
CA GLY A 54 -0.48 -5.77 10.40
C GLY A 54 -0.88 -5.43 8.96
N VAL A 55 -0.57 -6.32 8.01
CA VAL A 55 -0.98 -6.15 6.61
C VAL A 55 -2.48 -6.12 6.49
N PHE A 56 -3.18 -7.07 7.12
CA PHE A 56 -4.64 -7.17 7.03
C PHE A 56 -5.32 -5.88 7.53
N ARG A 57 -4.86 -5.33 8.66
CA ARG A 57 -5.41 -4.08 9.20
C ARG A 57 -5.14 -2.88 8.30
N VAL A 58 -3.94 -2.79 7.71
CA VAL A 58 -3.60 -1.69 6.79
C VAL A 58 -4.43 -1.76 5.52
N THR A 59 -4.62 -2.94 4.94
CA THR A 59 -5.43 -3.10 3.72
C THR A 59 -6.90 -2.78 3.97
N GLU A 60 -7.45 -3.19 5.12
CA GLU A 60 -8.81 -2.79 5.53
C GLU A 60 -8.95 -1.26 5.66
N LEU A 61 -7.98 -0.61 6.29
CA LEU A 61 -7.97 0.85 6.44
C LEU A 61 -7.91 1.56 5.09
N MET A 62 -7.04 1.09 4.18
CA MET A 62 -6.97 1.63 2.82
C MET A 62 -8.28 1.44 2.05
N ALA A 63 -8.90 0.26 2.14
CA ALA A 63 -10.19 0.01 1.50
C ALA A 63 -11.31 0.90 2.05
N ALA A 64 -11.29 1.20 3.35
CA ALA A 64 -12.23 2.14 3.96
C ALA A 64 -12.00 3.57 3.45
N ALA A 65 -10.74 4.03 3.43
CA ALA A 65 -10.37 5.35 2.94
C ALA A 65 -10.76 5.54 1.46
N SER A 66 -10.43 4.57 0.59
CA SER A 66 -10.78 4.60 -0.84
C SER A 66 -12.29 4.69 -1.06
N ARG A 67 -13.09 3.94 -0.29
CA ARG A 67 -14.56 4.03 -0.35
C ARG A 67 -15.09 5.39 0.08
N SER A 68 -14.48 6.01 1.08
CA SER A 68 -14.83 7.38 1.49
C SER A 68 -14.52 8.39 0.40
N LEU A 69 -13.31 8.33 -0.16
CA LEU A 69 -12.87 9.21 -1.24
C LEU A 69 -13.78 9.08 -2.47
N TYR A 70 -14.11 7.85 -2.87
CA TYR A 70 -15.01 7.62 -3.99
C TYR A 70 -16.38 8.28 -3.78
N ARG A 71 -16.97 8.14 -2.58
CA ARG A 71 -18.26 8.77 -2.26
C ARG A 71 -18.19 10.29 -2.32
N GLU A 72 -17.10 10.89 -1.84
CA GLU A 72 -16.87 12.33 -1.90
C GLU A 72 -16.71 12.83 -3.34
N VAL A 73 -15.95 12.12 -4.17
CA VAL A 73 -15.79 12.47 -5.58
C VAL A 73 -17.12 12.31 -6.33
N ALA A 74 -17.85 11.22 -6.08
CA ALA A 74 -19.15 10.99 -6.68
C ALA A 74 -20.17 12.07 -6.29
N SER A 75 -20.18 12.54 -5.04
CA SER A 75 -21.10 13.59 -4.59
C SER A 75 -20.83 14.95 -5.22
N ARG A 76 -19.56 15.23 -5.58
CA ARG A 76 -19.16 16.44 -6.32
C ARG A 76 -19.51 16.39 -7.80
N LEU A 77 -19.50 15.20 -8.39
CA LEU A 77 -19.83 14.99 -9.80
C LEU A 77 -21.34 14.80 -10.04
N SER A 78 -22.12 14.60 -8.98
CA SER A 78 -23.56 14.42 -9.08
C SER A 78 -24.23 15.73 -9.54
N PRO A 79 -25.24 15.69 -10.44
CA PRO A 79 -25.87 16.89 -11.04
C PRO A 79 -26.44 17.89 -10.03
N ASP A 80 -26.72 17.44 -8.80
CA ASP A 80 -27.32 18.24 -7.72
C ASP A 80 -26.36 19.21 -7.04
N HIS A 81 -25.05 19.23 -7.36
CA HIS A 81 -24.09 20.17 -6.77
C HIS A 81 -24.06 21.57 -7.44
N LYS A 82 -25.12 21.94 -8.17
CA LYS A 82 -25.33 23.31 -8.67
C LYS A 82 -26.23 24.10 -7.71
N SER A 83 -25.64 24.69 -6.69
CA SER A 83 -26.14 25.93 -6.05
C SER A 83 -25.07 26.54 -5.16
#